data_AF-A0A7X6T2P0-F1
#
_entry.id   AF-A0A7X6T2P0-F1
#
_cell.length_a   1.000
_cell.length_b   1.000
_cell.length_c   1.000
_cell.angle_alpha   90.00
_cell.angle_beta   90.00
_cell.angle_gamma   90.00
#
_symmetry.space_group_name_H-M   'P 1'
#
loop_
_entity.id
_entity.type
_entity.pdbx_description
1 polymer ?
#
loop_
_entity_poly.entity_id
_entity_poly.type
_entity_poly.pdbx_seq_one_letter_code
_entity_poly.pdbx_strand_id
1 'polypeptide(L)'
;MTDRNAKDKIQQSMNNALSGLSPDFFLAPRVLRQAEQTKGEVKVKRLSGSLVFAIVLAIVLVTAAFALTNWESLKGYFETVRLMDTAGELARWSDADKIKLLLAMADANIVNVDDSRVQTALNESLPLSERGSAANAIITERYGEEYFDSYTVEQMEFPEESRSEEEHASFGQWSADYWEQEGLLVKQPLTESRIYRATMNNLTEVGDFPTALLRDVQVSSEWDEKERIHTITVSIDKAVYQASVKGTNHTSSFDAPSVGYECGDSLCFQFWLDEYGAFLGMKDLAEATAKLSMEEAQLIAEKALRVRLNVDAQTLKNLMLRSGLGDSGEFVQKDGRFTAAWFFIWSKEGDARFYVDVDAQTGRVITAFDYQESDVMLKKQQEWIAELQALLRLAGISDDLMNKQDVYIWHWSLQERAAWSQVARPIVHQYLSGHLEFAQYLEDLLANRYAQSSSGWPYLISLTQYAYGVPDEVSISQDKAFATARDVAIEMGASQKYIDENQSHVFYYDVTDPARPLWKVLIHMLFGDGDPEHPWDSTKPIGYFVVLDARTGEVLQVIQRTMNTHIQEIV
;
A
#
# COMPACT_ATOMS: atom_id res chain seq x y z
N MET A 1 13.47 19.69 24.52
CA MET A 1 12.92 19.76 23.15
C MET A 1 12.27 18.42 22.90
N THR A 2 10.95 18.43 22.82
CA THR A 2 10.08 17.36 23.29
C THR A 2 9.76 16.32 22.21
N ASP A 3 9.91 15.05 22.59
CA ASP A 3 9.26 13.78 22.20
C ASP A 3 8.22 13.78 21.05
N ARG A 4 7.38 14.81 20.98
CA ARG A 4 6.39 15.06 19.92
C ARG A 4 7.00 15.13 18.50
N ASN A 5 8.14 15.79 18.36
CA ASN A 5 8.81 15.95 17.05
C ASN A 5 9.43 14.65 16.52
N ALA A 6 9.77 13.70 17.40
CA ALA A 6 10.30 12.40 17.01
C ALA A 6 9.15 11.47 16.59
N LYS A 7 8.06 11.49 17.34
CA LYS A 7 6.83 10.74 17.03
C LYS A 7 6.22 11.19 15.69
N ASP A 8 6.18 12.49 15.41
CA ASP A 8 5.68 13.01 14.13
C ASP A 8 6.55 12.58 12.95
N LYS A 9 7.88 12.53 13.12
CA LYS A 9 8.80 12.04 12.08
C LYS A 9 8.68 10.54 11.84
N ILE A 10 8.52 9.75 12.89
CA ILE A 10 8.31 8.29 12.79
C ILE A 10 6.97 8.02 12.10
N GLN A 11 5.90 8.69 12.52
CA GLN A 11 4.58 8.57 11.88
C GLN A 11 4.63 8.98 10.40
N GLN A 12 5.35 10.04 10.07
CA GLN A 12 5.48 10.52 8.69
C GLN A 12 6.32 9.57 7.83
N SER A 13 7.35 8.93 8.41
CA SER A 13 8.15 7.90 7.75
C SER A 13 7.34 6.61 7.53
N MET A 14 6.53 6.19 8.51
CA MET A 14 5.60 5.07 8.40
C MET A 14 4.50 5.34 7.36
N ASN A 15 3.90 6.53 7.37
CA ASN A 15 2.92 6.94 6.38
C ASN A 15 3.51 6.98 4.96
N ASN A 16 4.78 7.37 4.82
CA ASN A 16 5.46 7.35 3.52
C ASN A 16 5.77 5.92 3.05
N ALA A 17 6.24 5.04 3.95
CA ALA A 17 6.55 3.64 3.65
C ALA A 17 5.32 2.77 3.40
N LEU A 18 4.18 3.12 4.00
CA LEU A 18 2.91 2.39 3.93
C LEU A 18 1.86 3.06 3.02
N SER A 19 2.23 4.15 2.33
CA SER A 19 1.32 4.93 1.46
C SER A 19 0.73 4.16 0.27
N GLY A 20 1.22 2.95 -0.01
CA GLY A 20 0.67 2.03 -1.02
C GLY A 20 -0.29 0.97 -0.47
N LEU A 21 -0.48 0.87 0.84
CA LEU A 21 -1.39 -0.10 1.46
C LEU A 21 -2.65 0.61 1.97
N SER A 22 -3.83 0.07 1.62
CA SER A 22 -5.11 0.53 2.15
C SER A 22 -5.14 0.30 3.67
N PRO A 23 -5.34 1.34 4.51
CA PRO A 23 -5.43 1.15 5.95
C PRO A 23 -6.71 0.39 6.33
N ASP A 24 -6.58 -0.83 6.84
CA ASP A 24 -7.66 -1.50 7.58
C ASP A 24 -7.81 -0.85 8.97
N PHE A 25 -8.70 0.14 9.04
CA PHE A 25 -9.03 0.87 10.27
C PHE A 25 -9.65 -0.02 11.38
N PHE A 26 -9.97 -1.29 11.09
CA PHE A 26 -10.60 -2.21 12.03
C PHE A 26 -9.67 -3.30 12.56
N LEU A 27 -8.39 -3.34 12.17
CA LEU A 27 -7.45 -4.36 12.62
C LEU A 27 -7.19 -4.28 14.13
N ALA A 28 -6.77 -3.12 14.63
CA ALA A 28 -6.48 -2.92 16.06
C ALA A 28 -7.70 -3.15 16.98
N PRO A 29 -8.92 -2.65 16.66
CA PRO A 29 -10.11 -2.96 17.44
C PRO A 29 -10.49 -4.45 17.47
N ARG A 30 -10.21 -5.20 16.40
CA ARG A 30 -10.57 -6.63 16.25
C ARG A 30 -9.64 -7.52 17.06
N VAL A 31 -8.34 -7.23 17.04
CA VAL A 31 -7.31 -7.89 17.87
C VAL A 31 -7.60 -7.68 19.37
N LEU A 32 -7.94 -6.46 19.77
CA LEU A 32 -8.32 -6.16 21.16
C LEU A 32 -9.61 -6.90 21.59
N ARG A 33 -10.59 -7.01 20.70
CA ARG A 33 -11.86 -7.72 20.97
C ARG A 33 -11.65 -9.25 21.09
N GLN A 34 -10.69 -9.81 20.35
CA GLN A 34 -10.34 -11.23 20.39
C GLN A 34 -9.52 -11.58 21.64
N ALA A 35 -8.70 -10.65 22.14
CA ALA A 35 -8.02 -10.73 23.43
C ALA A 35 -9.00 -10.64 24.63
N GLU A 36 -10.11 -9.92 24.49
CA GLU A 36 -11.17 -9.86 25.50
C GLU A 36 -12.06 -11.13 25.51
N GLN A 37 -12.30 -11.75 24.35
CA GLN A 37 -13.14 -12.96 24.23
C GLN A 37 -12.46 -14.25 24.72
N THR A 38 -11.13 -14.27 24.86
CA THR A 38 -10.37 -15.40 25.40
C THR A 38 -10.39 -15.47 26.94
N LYS A 39 -10.98 -14.49 27.64
CA LYS A 39 -11.21 -14.51 29.10
C LYS A 39 -12.64 -14.95 29.47
N GLY A 40 -13.09 -16.06 28.90
CA GLY A 40 -14.35 -16.72 29.27
C GLY A 40 -14.25 -17.45 30.62
N GLU A 41 -15.13 -17.06 31.54
CA GLU A 41 -15.25 -17.47 32.94
C GLU A 41 -15.21 -19.00 33.20
N VAL A 42 -14.34 -19.44 34.12
CA VAL A 42 -14.49 -20.73 34.82
C VAL A 42 -14.83 -20.47 36.28
N LYS A 43 -16.09 -20.73 36.65
CA LYS A 43 -16.52 -20.82 38.07
C LYS A 43 -15.86 -22.03 38.73
N VAL A 44 -14.91 -21.81 39.63
CA VAL A 44 -14.38 -22.88 40.50
C VAL A 44 -14.70 -22.61 41.97
N LYS A 45 -15.21 -23.65 42.63
CA LYS A 45 -15.58 -23.70 44.06
C LYS A 45 -14.41 -23.30 44.97
N ARG A 46 -14.75 -22.60 46.06
CA ARG A 46 -13.85 -22.19 47.15
C ARG A 46 -12.99 -23.37 47.66
N LEU A 47 -11.69 -23.30 47.40
CA LEU A 47 -10.65 -24.02 48.14
C LEU A 47 -10.00 -23.06 49.14
N SER A 48 -9.59 -23.60 50.30
CA SER A 48 -9.15 -22.85 51.48
C SER A 48 -7.90 -21.99 51.24
N GLY A 49 -7.92 -20.76 51.76
CA GLY A 49 -6.95 -19.70 51.47
C GLY A 49 -5.47 -19.96 51.79
N SER A 50 -5.12 -21.03 52.51
CA SER A 50 -3.71 -21.38 52.75
C SER A 50 -3.02 -22.04 51.55
N LEU A 51 -3.77 -22.71 50.66
CA LEU A 51 -3.20 -23.33 49.46
C LEU A 51 -2.99 -22.30 48.34
N VAL A 52 -3.91 -21.31 48.24
CA VAL A 52 -3.80 -20.20 47.28
C VAL A 52 -2.61 -19.32 47.60
N PHE A 53 -2.32 -19.06 48.88
CA PHE A 53 -1.15 -18.25 49.25
C PHE A 53 0.17 -18.97 48.97
N ALA A 54 0.25 -20.30 49.13
CA ALA A 54 1.44 -21.08 48.78
C ALA A 54 1.64 -21.20 47.27
N ILE A 55 0.56 -21.31 46.48
CA ILE A 55 0.62 -21.33 45.01
C ILE A 55 0.95 -19.93 44.48
N VAL A 56 0.41 -18.85 45.06
CA VAL A 56 0.78 -17.48 44.70
C VAL A 56 2.22 -17.17 45.11
N LEU A 57 2.71 -17.64 46.27
CA LEU A 57 4.13 -17.48 46.61
C LEU A 57 5.05 -18.33 45.73
N ALA A 58 4.64 -19.53 45.32
CA ALA A 58 5.42 -20.35 44.38
C ALA A 58 5.40 -19.78 42.96
N ILE A 59 4.26 -19.22 42.51
CA ILE A 59 4.15 -18.54 41.21
C ILE A 59 4.94 -17.22 41.25
N VAL A 60 4.86 -16.44 42.33
CA VAL A 60 5.64 -15.20 42.50
C VAL A 60 7.13 -15.50 42.66
N LEU A 61 7.54 -16.62 43.27
CA LEU A 61 8.95 -17.02 43.34
C LEU A 61 9.47 -17.59 42.00
N VAL A 62 8.60 -18.12 41.13
CA VAL A 62 8.99 -18.55 39.77
C VAL A 62 8.97 -17.38 38.78
N THR A 63 8.13 -16.36 38.96
CA THR A 63 8.14 -15.15 38.12
C THR A 63 9.07 -14.04 38.62
N ALA A 64 9.52 -14.04 39.88
CA ALA A 64 10.46 -13.03 40.40
C ALA A 64 11.95 -13.42 40.32
N ALA A 65 12.28 -14.62 39.81
CA ALA A 65 13.67 -15.04 39.59
C ALA A 65 14.22 -14.65 38.20
N PHE A 66 13.43 -14.01 37.33
CA PHE A 66 13.84 -13.55 35.99
C PHE A 66 14.08 -12.04 35.88
N ALA A 67 14.11 -11.31 37.00
CA ALA A 67 14.37 -9.87 37.03
C ALA A 67 15.88 -9.53 37.20
N LEU A 68 16.74 -10.24 36.49
CA LEU A 68 18.14 -9.84 36.26
C LEU A 68 18.45 -9.94 34.75
N THR A 69 18.24 -8.81 34.06
CA THR A 69 18.85 -8.39 32.78
C THR A 69 18.75 -9.34 31.57
N ASN A 70 17.53 -9.73 31.15
CA ASN A 70 17.34 -10.34 29.81
C ASN A 70 17.33 -9.29 28.67
N TRP A 71 17.41 -7.99 28.99
CA TRP A 71 17.34 -6.90 28.01
C TRP A 71 18.44 -6.99 26.93
N GLU A 72 19.69 -7.28 27.30
CA GLU A 72 20.78 -7.40 26.31
C GLU A 72 20.61 -8.61 25.39
N SER A 73 20.08 -9.73 25.90
CA SER A 73 19.74 -10.91 25.10
C SER A 73 18.52 -10.68 24.20
N LEU A 74 17.51 -9.97 24.71
CA LEU A 74 16.32 -9.57 23.94
C LEU A 74 16.64 -8.51 22.89
N LYS A 75 17.61 -7.63 23.13
CA LYS A 75 18.03 -6.60 22.19
C LYS A 75 18.55 -7.22 20.89
N GLY A 76 19.43 -8.22 20.95
CA GLY A 76 19.92 -8.93 19.76
C GLY A 76 18.80 -9.67 19.02
N TYR A 77 17.84 -10.22 19.77
CA TYR A 77 16.63 -10.80 19.21
C TYR A 77 15.75 -9.74 18.52
N PHE A 78 15.50 -8.59 19.13
CA PHE A 78 14.71 -7.51 18.54
C PHE A 78 15.42 -6.82 17.38
N GLU A 79 16.74 -6.71 17.37
CA GLU A 79 17.51 -6.27 16.19
C GLU A 79 17.32 -7.27 15.04
N THR A 80 17.37 -8.58 15.34
CA THR A 80 17.09 -9.61 14.34
C THR A 80 15.65 -9.51 13.83
N VAL A 81 14.67 -9.37 14.73
CA VAL A 81 13.27 -9.21 14.38
C VAL A 81 13.05 -7.92 13.60
N ARG A 82 13.65 -6.78 13.94
CA ARG A 82 13.52 -5.50 13.22
C ARG A 82 14.21 -5.49 11.86
N LEU A 83 15.36 -6.16 11.73
CA LEU A 83 16.01 -6.40 10.44
C LEU A 83 15.13 -7.29 9.54
N MET A 84 14.31 -8.15 10.15
CA MET A 84 13.35 -9.00 9.47
C MET A 84 11.97 -8.31 9.31
N ASP A 85 11.65 -7.32 10.14
CA ASP A 85 10.38 -6.60 10.20
C ASP A 85 10.32 -5.48 9.16
N THR A 86 10.24 -5.95 7.94
CA THR A 86 9.61 -5.23 6.84
C THR A 86 8.52 -6.10 6.20
N ALA A 87 8.18 -7.23 6.81
CA ALA A 87 7.25 -8.23 6.31
C ALA A 87 6.25 -8.62 7.41
N GLY A 88 5.05 -8.06 7.29
CA GLY A 88 3.87 -8.64 7.89
C GLY A 88 3.62 -10.07 7.41
N GLU A 89 3.13 -10.92 8.30
CA GLU A 89 2.79 -12.36 8.12
C GLU A 89 3.97 -13.36 8.11
N LEU A 90 3.94 -14.29 9.08
CA LEU A 90 4.82 -15.46 9.21
C LEU A 90 4.85 -16.34 7.93
N ALA A 91 3.77 -16.33 7.15
CA ALA A 91 3.65 -17.07 5.90
C ALA A 91 4.60 -16.55 4.80
N ARG A 92 5.08 -15.30 4.89
CA ARG A 92 5.91 -14.63 3.88
C ARG A 92 7.42 -14.79 4.14
N TRP A 93 7.79 -15.49 5.20
CA TRP A 93 9.18 -15.69 5.61
C TRP A 93 9.76 -16.95 4.96
N SER A 94 10.98 -16.85 4.44
CA SER A 94 11.67 -18.02 3.89
C SER A 94 12.00 -19.03 4.99
N ASP A 95 12.25 -20.29 4.61
CA ASP A 95 12.70 -21.31 5.56
C ASP A 95 14.00 -20.90 6.26
N ALA A 96 14.90 -20.20 5.56
CA ALA A 96 16.13 -19.65 6.12
C ALA A 96 15.86 -18.57 7.17
N ASP A 97 14.89 -17.68 6.93
CA ASP A 97 14.50 -16.62 7.86
C ASP A 97 13.82 -17.20 9.10
N LYS A 98 12.99 -18.24 8.94
CA LYS A 98 12.38 -18.96 10.07
C LYS A 98 13.45 -19.63 10.94
N ILE A 99 14.45 -20.26 10.34
CA ILE A 99 15.59 -20.82 11.08
C ILE A 99 16.39 -19.71 11.77
N LYS A 100 16.61 -18.56 11.11
CA LYS A 100 17.31 -17.41 11.68
C LYS A 100 16.56 -16.81 12.86
N LEU A 101 15.23 -16.68 12.79
CA LEU A 101 14.41 -16.27 13.92
C LEU A 101 14.54 -17.28 15.05
N LEU A 102 14.41 -18.58 14.75
CA LEU A 102 14.52 -19.61 15.77
C LEU A 102 15.89 -19.60 16.47
N LEU A 103 16.97 -19.35 15.73
CA LEU A 103 18.31 -19.14 16.29
C LEU A 103 18.32 -17.94 17.25
N ALA A 104 17.79 -16.80 16.82
CA ALA A 104 17.70 -15.63 17.67
C ALA A 104 16.81 -15.86 18.91
N MET A 105 15.73 -16.64 18.78
CA MET A 105 14.89 -17.08 19.90
C MET A 105 15.68 -17.99 20.86
N ALA A 106 16.50 -18.90 20.34
CA ALA A 106 17.34 -19.78 21.16
C ALA A 106 18.41 -18.97 21.91
N ASP A 107 19.06 -18.02 21.22
CA ASP A 107 20.08 -17.13 21.79
C ASP A 107 19.50 -16.19 22.87
N ALA A 108 18.26 -15.74 22.69
CA ALA A 108 17.51 -14.97 23.68
C ALA A 108 16.83 -15.83 24.75
N ASN A 109 17.06 -17.16 24.73
CA ASN A 109 16.49 -18.13 25.67
C ASN A 109 14.94 -18.12 25.71
N ILE A 110 14.32 -17.74 24.60
CA ILE A 110 12.86 -17.69 24.37
C ILE A 110 12.31 -19.10 24.11
N VAL A 111 13.11 -19.97 23.48
CA VAL A 111 12.80 -21.38 23.20
C VAL A 111 13.77 -22.32 23.91
N ASN A 112 13.30 -23.51 24.25
CA ASN A 112 14.15 -24.52 24.86
C ASN A 112 15.06 -25.17 23.79
N VAL A 113 16.37 -24.99 23.94
CA VAL A 113 17.39 -25.56 23.04
C VAL A 113 17.35 -27.10 22.99
N ASP A 114 16.86 -27.76 24.03
CA ASP A 114 16.73 -29.22 24.08
C ASP A 114 15.47 -29.75 23.35
N ASP A 115 14.61 -28.87 22.82
CA ASP A 115 13.47 -29.29 22.01
C ASP A 115 13.96 -29.98 20.72
N SER A 116 13.45 -31.20 20.47
CA SER A 116 13.78 -31.99 19.28
C SER A 116 13.56 -31.24 17.97
N ARG A 117 12.60 -30.32 17.91
CA ARG A 117 12.31 -29.48 16.75
C ARG A 117 13.36 -28.38 16.57
N VAL A 118 13.90 -27.82 17.66
CA VAL A 118 15.04 -26.89 17.61
C VAL A 118 16.26 -27.63 17.07
N GLN A 119 16.56 -28.81 17.62
CA GLN A 119 17.66 -29.65 17.14
C GLN A 119 17.51 -30.04 15.66
N THR A 120 16.27 -30.27 15.20
CA THR A 120 15.98 -30.54 13.79
C THR A 120 16.23 -29.32 12.92
N ALA A 121 15.73 -28.14 13.31
CA ALA A 121 15.93 -26.89 12.57
C ALA A 121 17.41 -26.48 12.46
N LEU A 122 18.21 -26.76 13.50
CA LEU A 122 19.63 -26.39 13.56
C LEU A 122 20.56 -27.45 12.97
N ASN A 123 20.05 -28.61 12.56
CA ASN A 123 20.86 -29.67 11.97
C ASN A 123 21.17 -29.38 10.50
N GLU A 124 22.35 -28.84 10.22
CA GLU A 124 22.81 -28.50 8.86
C GLU A 124 22.92 -29.70 7.90
N SER A 125 22.90 -30.94 8.40
CA SER A 125 22.91 -32.13 7.55
C SER A 125 21.54 -32.49 6.96
N LEU A 126 20.45 -31.83 7.39
CA LEU A 126 19.09 -32.02 6.88
C LEU A 126 18.77 -31.01 5.75
N PRO A 127 17.84 -31.35 4.84
CA PRO A 127 17.34 -30.42 3.83
C PRO A 127 16.77 -29.14 4.44
N LEU A 128 16.97 -27.99 3.77
CA LEU A 128 16.50 -26.68 4.24
C LEU A 128 14.98 -26.67 4.52
N SER A 129 14.19 -27.34 3.69
CA SER A 129 12.73 -27.44 3.85
C SER A 129 12.31 -28.19 5.11
N GLU A 130 13.03 -29.26 5.48
CA GLU A 130 12.77 -30.02 6.70
C GLU A 130 13.13 -29.20 7.94
N ARG A 131 14.25 -28.48 7.88
CA ARG A 131 14.70 -27.58 8.94
C ARG A 131 13.76 -26.38 9.11
N GLY A 132 13.33 -25.79 8.00
CA GLY A 132 12.39 -24.67 7.96
C GLY A 132 11.03 -25.04 8.52
N SER A 133 10.51 -26.23 8.18
CA SER A 133 9.27 -26.77 8.74
C SER A 133 9.34 -26.96 10.25
N ALA A 134 10.46 -27.47 10.77
CA ALA A 134 10.67 -27.62 12.21
C ALA A 134 10.72 -26.26 12.94
N ALA A 135 11.37 -25.26 12.35
CA ALA A 135 11.37 -23.90 12.87
C ALA A 135 9.97 -23.27 12.83
N ASN A 136 9.26 -23.45 11.72
CA ASN A 136 7.90 -22.94 11.52
C ASN A 136 6.94 -23.46 12.60
N ALA A 137 7.03 -24.74 12.96
CA ALA A 137 6.18 -25.34 13.99
C ALA A 137 6.35 -24.67 15.37
N ILE A 138 7.58 -24.34 15.76
CA ILE A 138 7.87 -23.69 17.05
C ILE A 138 7.40 -22.23 17.05
N ILE A 139 7.68 -21.50 15.96
CA ILE A 139 7.29 -20.10 15.83
C ILE A 139 5.76 -19.97 15.83
N THR A 140 5.08 -20.86 15.10
CA THR A 140 3.60 -20.92 15.04
C THR A 140 2.99 -21.24 16.40
N GLU A 141 3.56 -22.18 17.15
CA GLU A 141 3.09 -22.52 18.49
C GLU A 141 3.16 -21.32 19.45
N ARG A 142 4.18 -20.46 19.28
CA ARG A 142 4.42 -19.33 20.18
C ARG A 142 3.62 -18.08 19.80
N TYR A 143 3.61 -17.71 18.53
CA TYR A 143 3.02 -16.44 18.07
C TYR A 143 1.69 -16.61 17.34
N GLY A 144 1.27 -17.85 17.07
CA GLY A 144 0.08 -18.15 16.28
C GLY A 144 0.37 -18.26 14.78
N GLU A 145 -0.67 -18.63 14.02
CA GLU A 145 -0.61 -18.80 12.57
C GLU A 145 -0.77 -17.49 11.79
N GLU A 146 -1.18 -16.41 12.49
CA GLU A 146 -1.54 -15.11 11.92
C GLU A 146 -0.39 -14.09 12.02
N TYR A 147 -0.63 -12.91 11.42
CA TYR A 147 0.30 -11.78 11.33
C TYR A 147 0.85 -11.33 12.69
N PHE A 148 2.16 -11.02 12.73
CA PHE A 148 2.79 -10.23 13.79
C PHE A 148 3.90 -9.35 13.19
N ASP A 149 3.97 -8.08 13.60
CA ASP A 149 5.06 -7.14 13.28
C ASP A 149 6.12 -7.11 14.41
N SER A 150 7.26 -6.43 14.19
CA SER A 150 8.31 -6.33 15.24
C SER A 150 7.76 -5.73 16.51
N TYR A 151 6.87 -4.74 16.39
CA TYR A 151 6.26 -4.11 17.53
C TYR A 151 5.43 -5.10 18.36
N THR A 152 4.66 -5.96 17.70
CA THR A 152 3.84 -7.00 18.32
C THR A 152 4.72 -8.03 19.03
N VAL A 153 5.78 -8.49 18.37
CA VAL A 153 6.77 -9.40 18.98
C VAL A 153 7.45 -8.76 20.17
N GLU A 154 7.84 -7.49 20.07
CA GLU A 154 8.44 -6.71 21.16
C GLU A 154 7.49 -6.56 22.35
N GLN A 155 6.20 -6.35 22.10
CA GLN A 155 5.19 -6.26 23.18
C GLN A 155 4.86 -7.63 23.77
N MET A 156 4.93 -8.72 23.00
CA MET A 156 4.71 -10.07 23.51
C MET A 156 5.87 -10.56 24.39
N GLU A 157 7.11 -10.33 23.95
CA GLU A 157 8.32 -10.80 24.66
C GLU A 157 8.82 -9.82 25.73
N PHE A 158 8.51 -8.53 25.59
CA PHE A 158 8.92 -7.50 26.54
C PHE A 158 7.82 -6.44 26.76
N PRO A 159 6.67 -6.80 27.37
CA PRO A 159 5.52 -5.91 27.50
C PRO A 159 5.85 -4.62 28.24
N GLU A 160 5.37 -3.47 27.74
CA GLU A 160 5.62 -2.15 28.34
C GLU A 160 5.25 -2.08 29.83
N GLU A 161 4.13 -2.68 30.24
CA GLU A 161 3.64 -2.70 31.63
C GLU A 161 4.56 -3.48 32.60
N SER A 162 5.46 -4.31 32.08
CA SER A 162 6.35 -5.17 32.88
C SER A 162 7.77 -4.62 33.03
N ARG A 163 8.08 -3.50 32.38
CA ARG A 163 9.42 -2.90 32.35
C ARG A 163 9.65 -2.04 33.59
N SER A 164 10.88 -2.06 34.10
CA SER A 164 11.35 -1.06 35.06
C SER A 164 11.58 0.31 34.40
N GLU A 165 11.63 1.38 35.18
CA GLU A 165 11.90 2.73 34.65
C GLU A 165 13.24 2.81 33.88
N GLU A 166 14.25 2.06 34.31
CA GLU A 166 15.55 1.97 33.63
C GLU A 166 15.44 1.23 32.28
N GLU A 167 14.65 0.16 32.21
CA GLU A 167 14.39 -0.59 30.98
C GLU A 167 13.54 0.22 29.98
N HIS A 168 12.59 1.03 30.46
CA HIS A 168 11.86 1.97 29.61
C HIS A 168 12.79 2.97 28.93
N ALA A 169 13.70 3.58 29.71
CA ALA A 169 14.65 4.56 29.19
C ALA A 169 15.65 3.91 28.21
N SER A 170 16.16 2.73 28.55
CA SER A 170 17.12 1.98 27.73
C SER A 170 16.49 1.49 26.41
N PHE A 171 15.28 0.94 26.46
CA PHE A 171 14.52 0.55 25.27
C PHE A 171 14.23 1.75 24.37
N GLY A 172 13.77 2.86 24.96
CA GLY A 172 13.44 4.08 24.22
C GLY A 172 14.65 4.65 23.48
N GLN A 173 15.80 4.74 24.15
CA GLN A 173 17.03 5.23 23.53
C GLN A 173 17.53 4.29 22.44
N TRP A 174 17.62 2.98 22.69
CA TRP A 174 18.04 2.00 21.68
C TRP A 174 17.11 2.03 20.45
N SER A 175 15.80 2.13 20.66
CA SER A 175 14.85 2.19 19.56
C SER A 175 15.01 3.45 18.72
N ALA A 176 15.28 4.60 19.35
CA ALA A 176 15.55 5.85 18.63
C ALA A 176 16.85 5.75 17.81
N ASP A 177 17.92 5.23 18.41
CA ASP A 177 19.23 5.06 17.77
C ASP A 177 19.16 4.10 16.57
N TYR A 178 18.41 3.00 16.69
CA TYR A 178 18.19 2.03 15.60
C TYR A 178 17.56 2.70 14.37
N TRP A 179 16.47 3.45 14.57
CA TRP A 179 15.76 4.12 13.46
C TRP A 179 16.54 5.28 12.86
N GLU A 180 17.37 5.98 13.64
CA GLU A 180 18.27 7.01 13.12
C GLU A 180 19.39 6.42 12.24
N GLN A 181 19.91 5.24 12.60
CA GLN A 181 20.92 4.53 11.81
C GLN A 181 20.34 3.90 10.53
N GLU A 182 19.14 3.31 10.59
CA GLU A 182 18.43 2.78 9.41
C GLU A 182 18.18 3.88 8.35
N GLY A 183 17.78 5.08 8.78
CA GLY A 183 17.61 6.23 7.89
C GLY A 183 18.90 6.70 7.19
N LEU A 184 20.07 6.23 7.62
CA LEU A 184 21.39 6.55 7.07
C LEU A 184 22.01 5.39 6.26
N LEU A 185 21.38 4.20 6.21
CA LEU A 185 21.92 3.06 5.48
C LEU A 185 21.79 3.24 3.96
N VAL A 186 22.92 3.06 3.25
CA VAL A 186 23.00 2.96 1.79
C VAL A 186 22.20 1.74 1.34
N LYS A 187 21.36 1.87 0.29
CA LYS A 187 20.59 0.77 -0.30
C LYS A 187 21.49 -0.45 -0.51
N GLN A 188 21.23 -1.53 0.22
CA GLN A 188 22.00 -2.77 0.10
C GLN A 188 21.49 -3.61 -1.08
N PRO A 189 22.36 -4.41 -1.72
CA PRO A 189 21.96 -5.40 -2.74
C PRO A 189 20.88 -6.36 -2.20
N LEU A 190 20.06 -6.89 -3.11
CA LEU A 190 19.08 -7.91 -2.78
C LEU A 190 19.72 -9.18 -2.21
N THR A 191 19.17 -9.65 -1.09
CA THR A 191 19.39 -11.01 -0.58
C THR A 191 18.32 -11.95 -1.14
N GLU A 192 18.56 -13.26 -1.09
CA GLU A 192 17.58 -14.28 -1.51
C GLU A 192 16.23 -14.12 -0.77
N SER A 193 16.26 -13.78 0.52
CA SER A 193 15.07 -13.44 1.31
C SER A 193 14.32 -12.20 0.80
N ARG A 194 15.04 -11.15 0.36
CA ARG A 194 14.42 -9.93 -0.19
C ARG A 194 13.83 -10.16 -1.58
N ILE A 195 14.46 -11.03 -2.37
CA ILE A 195 13.93 -11.50 -3.65
C ILE A 195 12.63 -12.29 -3.43
N TYR A 196 12.63 -13.26 -2.51
CA TYR A 196 11.44 -14.03 -2.15
C TYR A 196 10.30 -13.12 -1.67
N ARG A 197 10.61 -12.14 -0.82
CA ARG A 197 9.66 -11.14 -0.31
C ARG A 197 9.04 -10.27 -1.40
N ALA A 198 9.85 -9.63 -2.24
CA ALA A 198 9.36 -8.81 -3.34
C ALA A 198 8.45 -9.64 -4.26
N THR A 199 8.79 -10.91 -4.44
CA THR A 199 8.02 -11.85 -5.26
C THR A 199 6.67 -12.22 -4.65
N MET A 200 6.61 -12.51 -3.34
CA MET A 200 5.33 -12.78 -2.65
C MET A 200 4.41 -11.56 -2.65
N ASN A 201 4.96 -10.38 -2.41
CA ASN A 201 4.21 -9.12 -2.53
C ASN A 201 3.69 -8.94 -3.95
N ASN A 202 4.52 -9.16 -4.98
CA ASN A 202 4.06 -9.07 -6.37
C ASN A 202 2.96 -10.09 -6.69
N LEU A 203 3.04 -11.32 -6.19
CA LEU A 203 1.97 -12.32 -6.38
C LEU A 203 0.64 -11.87 -5.78
N THR A 204 0.66 -11.31 -4.56
CA THR A 204 -0.57 -10.86 -3.88
C THR A 204 -1.07 -9.50 -4.34
N GLU A 205 -0.18 -8.55 -4.62
CA GLU A 205 -0.51 -7.14 -4.89
C GLU A 205 -0.73 -6.88 -6.39
N VAL A 206 -0.08 -7.64 -7.28
CA VAL A 206 -0.18 -7.44 -8.75
C VAL A 206 -1.13 -8.44 -9.39
N GLY A 207 -1.29 -9.64 -8.84
CA GLY A 207 -2.05 -10.71 -9.50
C GLY A 207 -3.15 -11.38 -8.69
N ASP A 208 -3.49 -10.83 -7.52
CA ASP A 208 -4.53 -11.36 -6.64
C ASP A 208 -4.36 -12.87 -6.37
N PHE A 209 -3.11 -13.32 -6.19
CA PHE A 209 -2.81 -14.73 -5.92
C PHE A 209 -3.40 -15.13 -4.55
N PRO A 210 -4.07 -16.29 -4.42
CA PRO A 210 -4.69 -16.68 -3.16
C PRO A 210 -3.67 -16.75 -2.01
N THR A 211 -3.85 -15.94 -0.97
CA THR A 211 -2.92 -15.84 0.18
C THR A 211 -2.68 -17.19 0.86
N ALA A 212 -3.70 -18.06 0.89
CA ALA A 212 -3.63 -19.40 1.45
C ALA A 212 -2.61 -20.31 0.74
N LEU A 213 -2.28 -20.02 -0.52
CA LEU A 213 -1.39 -20.82 -1.36
C LEU A 213 0.05 -20.32 -1.37
N LEU A 214 0.33 -19.15 -0.79
CA LEU A 214 1.69 -18.58 -0.78
C LEU A 214 2.73 -19.53 -0.17
N ARG A 215 2.29 -20.42 0.74
CA ARG A 215 3.14 -21.43 1.38
C ARG A 215 3.51 -22.59 0.44
N ASP A 216 2.73 -22.83 -0.60
CA ASP A 216 2.96 -23.87 -1.59
C ASP A 216 3.77 -23.37 -2.81
N VAL A 217 4.13 -22.09 -2.79
CA VAL A 217 4.88 -21.42 -3.86
C VAL A 217 6.38 -21.62 -3.67
N GLN A 218 7.03 -22.16 -4.71
CA GLN A 218 8.48 -22.25 -4.83
C GLN A 218 9.00 -21.06 -5.64
N VAL A 219 10.10 -20.46 -5.19
CA VAL A 219 10.74 -19.32 -5.85
C VAL A 219 12.19 -19.65 -6.14
N SER A 220 12.64 -19.39 -7.36
CA SER A 220 14.04 -19.40 -7.75
C SER A 220 14.41 -18.09 -8.42
N SER A 221 15.69 -17.71 -8.39
CA SER A 221 16.15 -16.46 -8.99
C SER A 221 17.45 -16.63 -9.76
N GLU A 222 17.58 -15.95 -10.89
CA GLU A 222 18.80 -15.85 -11.68
C GLU A 222 19.21 -14.38 -11.81
N TRP A 223 20.49 -14.07 -11.58
CA TRP A 223 21.03 -12.72 -11.71
C TRP A 223 21.68 -12.52 -13.09
N ASP A 224 21.25 -11.50 -13.83
CA ASP A 224 21.92 -11.04 -15.04
C ASP A 224 22.85 -9.86 -14.69
N GLU A 225 24.16 -10.13 -14.67
CA GLU A 225 25.18 -9.13 -14.33
C GLU A 225 25.29 -7.99 -15.35
N LYS A 226 24.92 -8.25 -16.62
CA LYS A 226 25.00 -7.27 -17.70
C LYS A 226 23.81 -6.30 -17.64
N GLU A 227 22.63 -6.84 -17.42
CA GLU A 227 21.39 -6.04 -17.37
C GLU A 227 21.08 -5.50 -15.97
N ARG A 228 21.79 -5.99 -14.93
CA ARG A 228 21.58 -5.70 -13.51
C ARG A 228 20.16 -6.01 -13.03
N ILE A 229 19.63 -7.16 -13.44
CA ILE A 229 18.26 -7.60 -13.18
C ILE A 229 18.28 -9.01 -12.57
N HIS A 230 17.43 -9.24 -11.57
CA HIS A 230 17.07 -10.59 -11.14
C HIS A 230 15.84 -11.07 -11.93
N THR A 231 15.97 -12.21 -12.61
CA THR A 231 14.83 -12.96 -13.16
C THR A 231 14.37 -13.95 -12.11
N ILE A 232 13.17 -13.73 -11.58
CA ILE A 232 12.56 -14.58 -10.58
C ILE A 232 11.62 -15.54 -11.27
N THR A 233 11.73 -16.83 -10.97
CA THR A 233 10.76 -17.84 -11.38
C THR A 233 10.00 -18.31 -10.15
N VAL A 234 8.69 -18.14 -10.18
CA VAL A 234 7.75 -18.64 -9.21
C VAL A 234 7.10 -19.89 -9.77
N SER A 235 6.90 -20.91 -8.96
CA SER A 235 6.16 -22.10 -9.36
C SER A 235 5.26 -22.63 -8.26
N ILE A 236 4.11 -23.18 -8.62
CA ILE A 236 3.19 -23.87 -7.72
C ILE A 236 2.66 -25.13 -8.40
N ASP A 237 2.42 -26.20 -7.63
CA ASP A 237 1.77 -27.41 -8.14
C ASP A 237 0.38 -27.09 -8.70
N LYS A 238 0.13 -27.53 -9.93
CA LYS A 238 -1.10 -27.22 -10.66
C LYS A 238 -2.34 -27.81 -10.01
N ALA A 239 -2.23 -29.01 -9.42
CA ALA A 239 -3.36 -29.65 -8.75
C ALA A 239 -3.70 -28.93 -7.43
N VAL A 240 -2.69 -28.47 -6.69
CA VAL A 240 -2.87 -27.65 -5.49
C VAL A 240 -3.57 -26.33 -5.82
N TYR A 241 -3.08 -25.60 -6.82
CA TYR A 241 -3.69 -24.33 -7.25
C TYR A 241 -5.13 -24.52 -7.76
N GLN A 242 -5.36 -25.52 -8.60
CA GLN A 242 -6.70 -25.81 -9.13
C GLN A 242 -7.67 -26.24 -8.03
N ALA A 243 -7.22 -26.96 -7.01
CA ALA A 243 -8.07 -27.38 -5.89
C ALA A 243 -8.57 -26.20 -5.05
N SER A 244 -7.75 -25.16 -4.88
CA SER A 244 -8.12 -23.94 -4.13
C SER A 244 -9.02 -22.97 -4.91
N VAL A 245 -8.92 -22.95 -6.24
CA VAL A 245 -9.75 -22.07 -7.09
C VAL A 245 -11.09 -22.75 -7.46
N LYS A 246 -11.19 -24.08 -7.31
CA LYS A 246 -12.39 -24.84 -7.68
C LYS A 246 -13.56 -24.58 -6.72
N GLY A 247 -14.52 -23.79 -7.18
CA GLY A 247 -15.77 -23.51 -6.44
C GLY A 247 -15.72 -22.22 -5.61
N THR A 248 -14.63 -21.45 -5.71
CA THR A 248 -14.57 -20.07 -5.22
C THR A 248 -14.96 -19.12 -6.36
N ASN A 249 -15.61 -17.99 -6.04
CA ASN A 249 -15.83 -16.89 -7.01
C ASN A 249 -14.57 -16.01 -7.14
N HIS A 250 -13.41 -16.54 -6.76
CA HIS A 250 -12.14 -15.84 -6.83
C HIS A 250 -11.68 -15.81 -8.29
N THR A 251 -11.31 -14.63 -8.77
CA THR A 251 -10.76 -14.45 -10.12
C THR A 251 -9.38 -13.85 -9.94
N SER A 252 -8.33 -14.65 -10.16
CA SER A 252 -6.94 -14.22 -10.11
C SER A 252 -6.47 -13.81 -11.51
N SER A 253 -5.58 -12.82 -11.59
CA SER A 253 -4.89 -12.48 -12.84
C SER A 253 -4.09 -13.66 -13.41
N PHE A 254 -3.84 -14.70 -12.61
CA PHE A 254 -3.16 -15.93 -12.96
C PHE A 254 -4.09 -17.07 -13.44
N ASP A 255 -5.42 -16.88 -13.43
CA ASP A 255 -6.38 -17.92 -13.86
C ASP A 255 -6.56 -18.02 -15.39
N ALA A 256 -6.04 -17.06 -16.16
CA ALA A 256 -6.15 -17.08 -17.61
C ALA A 256 -5.28 -18.19 -18.23
N PRO A 257 -5.76 -18.91 -19.27
CA PRO A 257 -5.06 -20.04 -19.90
C PRO A 257 -3.73 -19.67 -20.58
N SER A 258 -3.35 -18.39 -20.55
CA SER A 258 -2.11 -17.83 -21.08
C SER A 258 -1.19 -17.26 -20.01
N VAL A 259 -1.53 -17.37 -18.73
CA VAL A 259 -0.80 -16.74 -17.64
C VAL A 259 0.00 -17.80 -16.89
N GLY A 260 1.29 -17.80 -17.16
CA GLY A 260 2.23 -18.83 -16.78
C GLY A 260 2.42 -19.88 -17.88
N TYR A 261 3.67 -20.15 -18.24
CA TYR A 261 3.95 -21.25 -19.15
C TYR A 261 3.92 -22.55 -18.35
N GLU A 262 3.26 -23.58 -18.89
CA GLU A 262 3.25 -24.90 -18.28
C GLU A 262 4.69 -25.41 -18.14
N CYS A 263 5.14 -25.63 -16.90
CA CYS A 263 6.42 -26.27 -16.61
C CYS A 263 6.13 -27.67 -16.04
N GLY A 264 5.69 -28.57 -16.91
CA GLY A 264 5.26 -29.91 -16.50
C GLY A 264 4.02 -29.86 -15.61
N ASP A 265 4.13 -30.37 -14.38
CA ASP A 265 3.03 -30.46 -13.41
C ASP A 265 2.84 -29.17 -12.56
N SER A 266 3.65 -28.14 -12.81
CA SER A 266 3.60 -26.85 -12.11
C SER A 266 3.16 -25.70 -13.01
N LEU A 267 2.46 -24.73 -12.42
CA LEU A 267 2.23 -23.40 -12.98
C LEU A 267 3.43 -22.51 -12.64
N CYS A 268 4.10 -21.93 -13.65
CA CYS A 268 5.26 -21.08 -13.45
C CYS A 268 5.01 -19.63 -13.89
N PHE A 269 5.49 -18.67 -13.11
CA PHE A 269 5.43 -17.23 -13.41
C PHE A 269 6.83 -16.64 -13.33
N GLN A 270 7.15 -15.66 -14.17
CA GLN A 270 8.45 -15.00 -14.12
C GLN A 270 8.31 -13.50 -13.87
N PHE A 271 9.11 -12.96 -12.95
CA PHE A 271 9.14 -11.55 -12.57
C PHE A 271 10.56 -10.99 -12.76
N TRP A 272 10.67 -9.72 -13.08
CA TRP A 272 11.95 -9.02 -13.08
C TRP A 272 12.04 -8.07 -11.90
N LEU A 273 13.15 -8.10 -11.18
CA LEU A 273 13.49 -7.15 -10.12
C LEU A 273 14.81 -6.45 -10.45
N ASP A 274 14.94 -5.17 -10.10
CA ASP A 274 16.24 -4.50 -10.13
C ASP A 274 17.16 -5.02 -9.00
N GLU A 275 18.39 -4.52 -8.93
CA GLU A 275 19.38 -4.90 -7.90
C GLU A 275 18.95 -4.59 -6.44
N TYR A 276 17.88 -3.80 -6.25
CA TYR A 276 17.37 -3.34 -4.96
C TYR A 276 15.99 -3.93 -4.60
N GLY A 277 15.33 -4.66 -5.51
CA GLY A 277 14.03 -5.28 -5.29
C GLY A 277 12.85 -4.52 -5.86
N ALA A 278 13.08 -3.45 -6.63
CA ALA A 278 12.00 -2.77 -7.32
C ALA A 278 11.44 -3.69 -8.41
N PHE A 279 10.13 -3.85 -8.44
CA PHE A 279 9.45 -4.61 -9.47
C PHE A 279 9.59 -3.92 -10.83
N LEU A 280 10.08 -4.67 -11.82
CA LEU A 280 10.31 -4.19 -13.19
C LEU A 280 9.31 -4.75 -14.21
N GLY A 281 8.53 -5.78 -13.85
CA GLY A 281 7.52 -6.38 -14.73
C GLY A 281 7.40 -7.89 -14.61
N MET A 282 6.34 -8.45 -15.23
CA MET A 282 6.15 -9.89 -15.43
C MET A 282 6.60 -10.30 -16.83
N LYS A 283 7.37 -11.38 -16.91
CA LYS A 283 7.73 -12.01 -18.17
C LYS A 283 6.52 -12.80 -18.70
N ASP A 284 6.26 -12.67 -20.00
CA ASP A 284 5.20 -13.28 -20.82
C ASP A 284 3.77 -12.64 -20.81
N LEU A 285 3.36 -11.85 -19.81
CA LEU A 285 1.99 -11.28 -19.79
C LEU A 285 1.80 -10.16 -20.84
N ALA A 286 2.78 -9.26 -20.90
CA ALA A 286 2.79 -8.15 -21.84
C ALA A 286 3.23 -8.59 -23.25
N GLU A 287 4.10 -9.61 -23.35
CA GLU A 287 4.59 -10.15 -24.63
C GLU A 287 3.46 -10.73 -25.48
N ALA A 288 2.48 -11.39 -24.85
CA ALA A 288 1.33 -11.97 -25.56
C ALA A 288 0.44 -10.93 -26.27
N THR A 289 0.54 -9.65 -25.90
CA THR A 289 -0.28 -8.57 -26.47
C THR A 289 0.52 -7.49 -27.21
N ALA A 290 1.83 -7.43 -26.99
CA ALA A 290 2.72 -6.51 -27.70
C ALA A 290 2.68 -6.76 -29.22
N LYS A 291 2.49 -5.69 -29.98
CA LYS A 291 2.53 -5.70 -31.45
C LYS A 291 3.79 -5.04 -32.01
N LEU A 292 4.37 -4.12 -31.24
CA LEU A 292 5.61 -3.44 -31.58
C LEU A 292 6.80 -4.19 -31.01
N SER A 293 7.86 -4.27 -31.81
CA SER A 293 9.16 -4.70 -31.28
C SER A 293 9.76 -3.64 -30.35
N MET A 294 10.73 -4.07 -29.53
CA MET A 294 11.50 -3.16 -28.67
C MET A 294 12.17 -2.05 -29.50
N GLU A 295 12.74 -2.38 -30.66
CA GLU A 295 13.43 -1.42 -31.53
C GLU A 295 12.46 -0.39 -32.13
N GLU A 296 11.27 -0.82 -32.53
CA GLU A 296 10.22 0.08 -33.03
C GLU A 296 9.76 1.05 -31.94
N ALA A 297 9.53 0.53 -30.72
CA ALA A 297 9.13 1.33 -29.57
C ALA A 297 10.24 2.29 -29.11
N GLN A 298 11.52 1.87 -29.18
CA GLN A 298 12.65 2.74 -28.82
C GLN A 298 12.73 3.97 -29.74
N LEU A 299 12.53 3.80 -31.05
CA LEU A 299 12.52 4.92 -32.00
C LEU A 299 11.41 5.93 -31.68
N ILE A 300 10.25 5.44 -31.22
CA ILE A 300 9.14 6.27 -30.75
C ILE A 300 9.54 7.01 -29.48
N ALA A 301 10.17 6.32 -28.53
CA ALA A 301 10.60 6.88 -27.26
C ALA A 301 11.67 7.98 -27.42
N GLU A 302 12.70 7.75 -28.22
CA GLU A 302 13.73 8.75 -28.54
C GLU A 302 13.11 9.98 -29.23
N LYS A 303 12.15 9.76 -30.14
CA LYS A 303 11.39 10.85 -30.76
C LYS A 303 10.56 11.61 -29.73
N ALA A 304 9.96 10.93 -28.76
CA ALA A 304 9.19 11.54 -27.69
C ALA A 304 10.06 12.46 -26.85
N LEU A 305 11.24 12.01 -26.41
CA LEU A 305 12.19 12.82 -25.64
C LEU A 305 12.65 14.05 -26.43
N ARG A 306 12.93 13.89 -27.72
CA ARG A 306 13.31 15.01 -28.58
C ARG A 306 12.20 16.05 -28.75
N VAL A 307 10.96 15.60 -28.92
CA VAL A 307 9.83 16.51 -29.22
C VAL A 307 9.23 17.12 -27.95
N ARG A 308 9.08 16.33 -26.89
CA ARG A 308 8.42 16.75 -25.64
C ARG A 308 9.38 17.42 -24.66
N LEU A 309 10.63 16.95 -24.60
CA LEU A 309 11.62 17.40 -23.62
C LEU A 309 12.85 18.09 -24.26
N ASN A 310 12.85 18.29 -25.58
CA ASN A 310 13.95 18.90 -26.34
C ASN A 310 15.32 18.21 -26.13
N VAL A 311 15.32 16.91 -25.84
CA VAL A 311 16.56 16.15 -25.63
C VAL A 311 17.20 15.82 -26.98
N ASP A 312 18.46 16.21 -27.17
CA ASP A 312 19.19 15.91 -28.39
C ASP A 312 19.76 14.47 -28.38
N ALA A 313 20.01 13.94 -29.58
CA ALA A 313 20.49 12.58 -29.75
C ALA A 313 21.89 12.34 -29.16
N GLN A 314 22.73 13.36 -29.04
CA GLN A 314 24.07 13.22 -28.45
C GLN A 314 23.98 13.07 -26.93
N THR A 315 23.05 13.78 -26.29
CA THR A 315 22.74 13.60 -24.86
C THR A 315 22.32 12.16 -24.57
N LEU A 316 21.38 11.59 -25.34
CA LEU A 316 20.94 10.20 -25.14
C LEU A 316 22.06 9.18 -25.36
N LYS A 317 22.92 9.38 -26.36
CA LYS A 317 24.06 8.50 -26.65
C LYS A 317 25.07 8.39 -25.50
N ASN A 318 25.12 9.38 -24.63
CA ASN A 318 26.03 9.41 -23.48
C ASN A 318 25.40 8.78 -22.22
N LEU A 319 24.17 8.26 -22.31
CA LEU A 319 23.43 7.65 -21.22
C LEU A 319 23.29 6.14 -21.47
N MET A 320 23.23 5.37 -20.37
CA MET A 320 22.92 3.95 -20.42
C MET A 320 21.41 3.80 -20.63
N LEU A 321 21.01 3.12 -21.70
CA LEU A 321 19.62 2.76 -21.94
C LEU A 321 19.31 1.42 -21.27
N ARG A 322 18.24 1.38 -20.50
CA ARG A 322 17.55 0.16 -20.07
C ARG A 322 16.15 0.16 -20.66
N SER A 323 15.69 -1.01 -21.06
CA SER A 323 14.35 -1.18 -21.61
C SER A 323 13.74 -2.46 -21.10
N GLY A 324 12.43 -2.47 -20.97
CA GLY A 324 11.68 -3.67 -20.66
C GLY A 324 10.25 -3.56 -21.14
N LEU A 325 9.57 -4.70 -21.13
CA LEU A 325 8.17 -4.79 -21.45
C LEU A 325 7.42 -5.10 -20.14
N GLY A 326 6.37 -4.33 -19.87
CA GLY A 326 5.56 -4.52 -18.67
C GLY A 326 4.19 -3.91 -18.84
N ASP A 327 3.51 -3.75 -17.70
CA ASP A 327 2.24 -3.05 -17.63
C ASP A 327 2.47 -1.55 -17.41
N SER A 328 1.72 -0.72 -18.13
CA SER A 328 1.71 0.73 -17.94
C SER A 328 0.78 1.14 -16.79
N GLY A 329 0.77 2.43 -16.46
CA GLY A 329 -0.21 3.01 -15.54
C GLY A 329 -1.64 3.14 -16.09
N GLU A 330 -1.92 2.76 -17.35
CA GLU A 330 -3.25 2.91 -17.96
C GLU A 330 -4.07 1.62 -17.89
N PHE A 331 -5.15 1.62 -17.13
CA PHE A 331 -6.01 0.45 -16.91
C PHE A 331 -7.03 0.25 -18.03
N VAL A 332 -7.06 -0.92 -18.64
CA VAL A 332 -8.03 -1.33 -19.66
C VAL A 332 -9.18 -2.06 -18.97
N GLN A 333 -10.22 -1.31 -18.60
CA GLN A 333 -11.35 -1.85 -17.82
C GLN A 333 -11.99 -3.09 -18.45
N LYS A 334 -12.21 -3.11 -19.78
CA LYS A 334 -12.80 -4.26 -20.49
C LYS A 334 -11.99 -5.55 -20.35
N ASP A 335 -10.69 -5.44 -20.11
CA ASP A 335 -9.76 -6.55 -20.01
C ASP A 335 -9.37 -6.82 -18.53
N GLY A 336 -9.83 -5.97 -17.59
CA GLY A 336 -9.53 -6.08 -16.17
C GLY A 336 -8.03 -5.94 -15.82
N ARG A 337 -7.25 -5.28 -16.67
CA ARG A 337 -5.77 -5.23 -16.57
C ARG A 337 -5.19 -3.94 -17.13
N PHE A 338 -3.93 -3.68 -16.85
CA PHE A 338 -3.19 -2.55 -17.41
C PHE A 338 -2.75 -2.78 -18.86
N THR A 339 -2.51 -1.70 -19.59
CA THR A 339 -2.07 -1.76 -20.99
C THR A 339 -0.60 -2.17 -21.04
N ALA A 340 -0.25 -3.16 -21.85
CA ALA A 340 1.14 -3.53 -22.10
C ALA A 340 1.91 -2.34 -22.72
N ALA A 341 3.09 -2.04 -22.18
CA ALA A 341 3.95 -0.96 -22.63
C ALA A 341 5.42 -1.33 -22.60
N TRP A 342 6.15 -0.82 -23.59
CA TRP A 342 7.60 -0.76 -23.57
C TRP A 342 8.02 0.46 -22.74
N PHE A 343 8.75 0.22 -21.65
CA PHE A 343 9.36 1.28 -20.87
C PHE A 343 10.83 1.42 -21.24
N PHE A 344 11.29 2.67 -21.29
CA PHE A 344 12.67 3.02 -21.62
C PHE A 344 13.23 4.00 -20.59
N ILE A 345 14.38 3.67 -20.02
CA ILE A 345 15.04 4.45 -18.98
C ILE A 345 16.45 4.78 -19.45
N TRP A 346 16.74 6.06 -19.66
CA TRP A 346 18.10 6.55 -19.89
C TRP A 346 18.70 7.01 -18.56
N SER A 347 19.85 6.45 -18.20
CA SER A 347 20.48 6.65 -16.90
C SER A 347 21.93 7.14 -17.03
N LYS A 348 22.40 7.90 -16.05
CA LYS A 348 23.80 8.29 -15.91
C LYS A 348 24.36 7.70 -14.62
N GLU A 349 25.39 6.88 -14.71
CA GLU A 349 26.08 6.30 -13.53
C GLU A 349 25.15 5.53 -12.57
N GLY A 350 24.02 5.01 -13.07
CA GLY A 350 23.00 4.30 -12.27
C GLY A 350 21.79 5.14 -11.88
N ASP A 351 21.87 6.47 -12.01
CA ASP A 351 20.76 7.37 -11.73
C ASP A 351 19.89 7.56 -12.98
N ALA A 352 18.59 7.27 -12.86
CA ALA A 352 17.63 7.46 -13.94
C ALA A 352 17.50 8.95 -14.28
N ARG A 353 17.62 9.29 -15.57
CA ARG A 353 17.50 10.66 -16.07
C ARG A 353 16.23 10.89 -16.86
N PHE A 354 15.93 10.02 -17.83
CA PHE A 354 14.73 10.11 -18.65
C PHE A 354 13.95 8.80 -18.61
N TYR A 355 12.64 8.93 -18.64
CA TYR A 355 11.71 7.81 -18.69
C TYR A 355 10.71 8.01 -19.82
N VAL A 356 10.38 6.94 -20.54
CA VAL A 356 9.30 6.93 -21.53
C VAL A 356 8.56 5.61 -21.50
N ASP A 357 7.23 5.68 -21.45
CA ASP A 357 6.34 4.55 -21.73
C ASP A 357 5.71 4.67 -23.11
N VAL A 358 5.79 3.59 -23.87
CA VAL A 358 5.15 3.47 -25.18
C VAL A 358 4.20 2.28 -25.15
N ASP A 359 2.92 2.53 -25.43
CA ASP A 359 1.90 1.50 -25.64
C ASP A 359 2.42 0.46 -26.64
N ALA A 360 2.59 -0.77 -26.19
CA ALA A 360 3.21 -1.84 -26.96
C ALA A 360 2.32 -2.33 -28.11
N GLN A 361 1.04 -1.93 -28.16
CA GLN A 361 0.12 -2.28 -29.23
C GLN A 361 0.01 -1.17 -30.29
N THR A 362 -0.05 0.09 -29.85
CA THR A 362 -0.38 1.21 -30.75
C THR A 362 0.81 2.14 -31.05
N GLY A 363 1.88 2.08 -30.26
CA GLY A 363 3.00 3.02 -30.35
C GLY A 363 2.65 4.43 -29.82
N ARG A 364 1.56 4.57 -29.08
CA ARG A 364 1.21 5.83 -28.41
C ARG A 364 2.15 6.01 -27.23
N VAL A 365 2.73 7.20 -27.11
CA VAL A 365 3.52 7.57 -25.93
C VAL A 365 2.56 7.86 -24.77
N ILE A 366 2.59 7.01 -23.76
CA ILE A 366 1.77 7.10 -22.55
C ILE A 366 2.34 8.20 -21.65
N THR A 367 3.60 8.07 -21.25
CA THR A 367 4.31 9.08 -20.46
C THR A 367 5.72 9.31 -21.00
N ALA A 368 6.25 10.52 -20.79
CA ALA A 368 7.64 10.85 -21.09
C ALA A 368 8.08 12.03 -20.20
N PHE A 369 9.08 11.81 -19.34
CA PHE A 369 9.52 12.81 -18.38
C PHE A 369 11.01 12.74 -18.06
N ASP A 370 11.51 13.81 -17.44
CA ASP A 370 12.85 13.91 -16.87
C ASP A 370 12.77 13.74 -15.34
N TYR A 371 13.45 12.74 -14.80
CA TYR A 371 13.45 12.45 -13.35
C TYR A 371 14.04 13.60 -12.55
N GLN A 372 15.15 14.20 -13.02
CA GLN A 372 15.80 15.26 -12.28
C GLN A 372 14.93 16.54 -12.27
N GLU A 373 14.28 16.85 -13.39
CA GLU A 373 13.32 17.96 -13.44
C GLU A 373 12.12 17.68 -12.52
N SER A 374 11.59 16.44 -12.55
CA SER A 374 10.49 16.01 -11.70
C SER A 374 10.81 16.17 -10.21
N ASP A 375 12.00 15.77 -9.77
CA ASP A 375 12.45 15.90 -8.38
C ASP A 375 12.59 17.35 -7.94
N VAL A 376 13.10 18.21 -8.81
CA VAL A 376 13.19 19.66 -8.54
C VAL A 376 11.80 20.25 -8.38
N MET A 377 10.87 19.90 -9.26
CA MET A 377 9.50 20.42 -9.20
C MET A 377 8.70 19.85 -8.02
N LEU A 378 8.94 18.60 -7.63
CA LEU A 378 8.35 18.02 -6.42
C LEU A 378 8.74 18.81 -5.16
N LYS A 379 10.02 19.19 -5.03
CA LYS A 379 10.50 20.00 -3.90
C LYS A 379 9.83 21.37 -3.87
N LYS A 380 9.70 22.03 -5.03
CA LYS A 380 8.97 23.29 -5.15
C LYS A 380 7.49 23.13 -4.80
N GLN A 381 6.85 22.05 -5.23
CA GLN A 381 5.46 21.75 -4.84
C GLN A 381 5.33 21.63 -3.32
N GLN A 382 6.25 20.95 -2.65
CA GLN A 382 6.22 20.82 -1.19
C GLN A 382 6.36 22.18 -0.51
N GLU A 383 7.21 23.07 -1.03
CA GLU A 383 7.34 24.45 -0.54
C GLU A 383 6.04 25.25 -0.74
N TRP A 384 5.47 25.24 -1.95
CA TRP A 384 4.21 25.94 -2.23
C TRP A 384 3.03 25.44 -1.40
N ILE A 385 2.92 24.13 -1.22
CA ILE A 385 1.89 23.53 -0.37
C ILE A 385 2.11 23.91 1.10
N ALA A 386 3.34 23.88 1.61
CA ALA A 386 3.62 24.27 2.98
C ALA A 386 3.29 25.75 3.26
N GLU A 387 3.60 26.65 2.31
CA GLU A 387 3.21 28.06 2.38
C GLU A 387 1.69 28.23 2.39
N LEU A 388 1.00 27.54 1.48
CA LEU A 388 -0.46 27.59 1.41
C LEU A 388 -1.11 27.06 2.68
N GLN A 389 -0.62 25.95 3.21
CA GLN A 389 -1.06 25.38 4.49
C GLN A 389 -0.85 26.36 5.65
N ALA A 390 0.28 27.07 5.67
CA ALA A 390 0.51 28.10 6.67
C ALA A 390 -0.52 29.24 6.59
N LEU A 391 -0.93 29.66 5.38
CA LEU A 391 -1.99 30.67 5.21
C LEU A 391 -3.35 30.18 5.72
N LEU A 392 -3.69 28.92 5.46
CA LEU A 392 -4.93 28.32 5.96
C LEU A 392 -4.95 28.21 7.49
N ARG A 393 -3.82 27.80 8.10
CA ARG A 393 -3.66 27.80 9.56
C ARG A 393 -3.81 29.18 10.17
N LEU A 394 -3.23 30.21 9.55
CA LEU A 394 -3.36 31.59 10.00
C LEU A 394 -4.82 32.09 9.92
N ALA A 395 -5.59 31.60 8.94
CA ALA A 395 -7.01 31.85 8.83
C ALA A 395 -7.87 31.02 9.80
N GLY A 396 -7.26 30.12 10.59
CA GLY A 396 -7.94 29.32 11.60
C GLY A 396 -8.79 28.19 11.05
N ILE A 397 -8.50 27.73 9.84
CA ILE A 397 -9.17 26.59 9.19
C ILE A 397 -8.18 25.45 8.95
N SER A 398 -8.70 24.24 8.69
CA SER A 398 -7.88 23.05 8.42
C SER A 398 -7.02 23.22 7.17
N ASP A 399 -5.74 22.89 7.30
CA ASP A 399 -4.71 22.89 6.26
C ASP A 399 -4.32 21.48 5.77
N ASP A 400 -4.74 20.46 6.50
CA ASP A 400 -4.51 19.03 6.24
C ASP A 400 -5.78 18.28 5.82
N LEU A 401 -6.92 19.00 5.71
CA LEU A 401 -8.25 18.48 5.42
C LEU A 401 -8.84 17.57 6.51
N MET A 402 -8.30 17.64 7.74
CA MET A 402 -8.85 17.01 8.94
C MET A 402 -9.67 18.03 9.76
N ASN A 403 -10.87 17.66 10.20
CA ASN A 403 -11.63 18.51 11.14
C ASN A 403 -11.15 18.30 12.58
N LYS A 404 -11.80 18.96 13.53
CA LYS A 404 -11.46 18.88 14.97
C LYS A 404 -11.71 17.49 15.59
N GLN A 405 -12.35 16.59 14.86
CA GLN A 405 -12.64 15.22 15.28
C GLN A 405 -11.71 14.23 14.59
N ASP A 406 -10.63 14.70 13.95
CA ASP A 406 -9.72 13.88 13.14
C ASP A 406 -10.45 13.08 12.05
N VAL A 407 -11.52 13.67 11.51
CA VAL A 407 -12.24 13.13 10.35
C VAL A 407 -11.74 13.83 9.10
N TYR A 408 -11.41 13.07 8.07
CA TYR A 408 -11.00 13.61 6.78
C TYR A 408 -12.18 14.20 5.99
N ILE A 409 -11.93 15.23 5.17
CA ILE A 409 -12.94 16.04 4.49
C ILE A 409 -14.00 15.26 3.69
N TRP A 410 -13.68 14.06 3.20
CA TRP A 410 -14.64 13.19 2.51
C TRP A 410 -15.85 12.81 3.38
N HIS A 411 -15.68 12.78 4.70
CA HIS A 411 -16.73 12.40 5.65
C HIS A 411 -17.26 13.58 6.48
N TRP A 412 -16.84 14.80 6.14
CA TRP A 412 -17.40 16.00 6.78
C TRP A 412 -18.86 16.21 6.41
N SER A 413 -19.61 16.76 7.36
CA SER A 413 -20.94 17.29 7.09
C SER A 413 -20.90 18.37 6.00
N LEU A 414 -22.04 18.61 5.35
CA LEU A 414 -22.16 19.69 4.37
C LEU A 414 -21.86 21.06 5.00
N GLN A 415 -22.26 21.26 6.26
CA GLN A 415 -22.00 22.49 7.01
C GLN A 415 -20.50 22.73 7.22
N GLU A 416 -19.75 21.71 7.61
CA GLU A 416 -18.29 21.82 7.82
C GLU A 416 -17.56 22.12 6.50
N ARG A 417 -17.90 21.40 5.42
CA ARG A 417 -17.32 21.65 4.09
C ARG A 417 -17.67 23.03 3.56
N ALA A 418 -18.91 23.47 3.74
CA ALA A 418 -19.33 24.82 3.35
C ALA A 418 -18.52 25.88 4.10
N ALA A 419 -18.43 25.78 5.42
CA ALA A 419 -17.69 26.73 6.25
C ALA A 419 -16.20 26.78 5.90
N TRP A 420 -15.57 25.62 5.66
CA TRP A 420 -14.18 25.54 5.26
C TRP A 420 -13.96 26.16 3.87
N SER A 421 -14.77 25.80 2.88
CA SER A 421 -14.59 26.28 1.50
C SER A 421 -14.78 27.79 1.36
N GLN A 422 -15.69 28.38 2.16
CA GLN A 422 -15.92 29.81 2.18
C GLN A 422 -14.66 30.61 2.54
N VAL A 423 -13.77 30.04 3.36
CA VAL A 423 -12.52 30.65 3.78
C VAL A 423 -11.34 30.17 2.93
N ALA A 424 -11.22 28.87 2.69
CA ALA A 424 -10.08 28.27 1.99
C ALA A 424 -9.99 28.74 0.54
N ARG A 425 -11.11 28.73 -0.19
CA ARG A 425 -11.14 29.04 -1.62
C ARG A 425 -10.53 30.39 -1.98
N PRO A 426 -10.95 31.53 -1.38
CA PRO A 426 -10.33 32.82 -1.69
C PRO A 426 -8.83 32.87 -1.36
N ILE A 427 -8.38 32.17 -0.30
CA ILE A 427 -6.95 32.08 0.04
C ILE A 427 -6.17 31.33 -1.05
N VAL A 428 -6.65 30.14 -1.45
CA VAL A 428 -6.00 29.34 -2.50
C VAL A 428 -6.00 30.07 -3.83
N HIS A 429 -7.13 30.66 -4.24
CA HIS A 429 -7.22 31.40 -5.50
C HIS A 429 -6.28 32.61 -5.52
N GLN A 430 -6.21 33.37 -4.41
CA GLN A 430 -5.27 34.47 -4.29
C GLN A 430 -3.82 33.97 -4.36
N TYR A 431 -3.51 32.88 -3.67
CA TYR A 431 -2.17 32.28 -3.70
C TYR A 431 -1.76 31.85 -5.11
N LEU A 432 -2.61 31.08 -5.82
CA LEU A 432 -2.35 30.65 -7.19
C LEU A 432 -2.18 31.84 -8.16
N SER A 433 -2.99 32.90 -8.01
CA SER A 433 -2.86 34.10 -8.82
C SER A 433 -1.53 34.85 -8.60
N GLY A 434 -0.96 34.73 -7.40
CA GLY A 434 0.36 35.28 -7.05
C GLY A 434 1.54 34.37 -7.40
N HIS A 435 1.29 33.07 -7.62
CA HIS A 435 2.30 32.04 -7.89
C HIS A 435 2.06 31.39 -9.24
N LEU A 436 2.23 32.16 -10.32
CA LEU A 436 1.98 31.69 -11.69
C LEU A 436 2.81 30.45 -12.07
N GLU A 437 4.02 30.30 -11.50
CA GLU A 437 4.84 29.09 -11.69
C GLU A 437 4.17 27.85 -11.09
N PHE A 438 3.53 27.99 -9.93
CA PHE A 438 2.80 26.88 -9.32
C PHE A 438 1.55 26.53 -10.12
N ALA A 439 0.80 27.53 -10.59
CA ALA A 439 -0.34 27.30 -11.48
C ALA A 439 0.08 26.59 -12.77
N GLN A 440 1.19 27.00 -13.40
CA GLN A 440 1.73 26.32 -14.59
C GLN A 440 2.17 24.89 -14.28
N TYR A 441 2.81 24.66 -13.13
CA TYR A 441 3.20 23.32 -12.71
C TYR A 441 2.01 22.39 -12.54
N LEU A 442 0.90 22.89 -11.99
CA LEU A 442 -0.34 22.14 -11.84
C LEU A 442 -0.92 21.73 -13.21
N GLU A 443 -0.87 22.60 -14.22
CA GLU A 443 -1.23 22.25 -15.60
C GLU A 443 -0.27 21.22 -16.22
N ASP A 444 1.03 21.36 -15.94
CA ASP A 444 2.05 20.44 -16.43
C ASP A 444 1.92 19.02 -15.83
N LEU A 445 1.44 18.91 -14.58
CA LEU A 445 1.05 17.64 -13.98
C LEU A 445 -0.11 16.98 -14.73
N LEU A 446 -1.12 17.76 -15.13
CA LEU A 446 -2.25 17.23 -15.92
C LEU A 446 -1.83 16.77 -17.32
N ALA A 447 -0.77 17.36 -17.85
CA ALA A 447 -0.16 16.95 -19.11
C ALA A 447 0.83 15.78 -18.96
N ASN A 448 0.92 15.14 -17.78
CA ASN A 448 1.83 14.04 -17.46
C ASN A 448 3.30 14.35 -17.81
N ARG A 449 3.74 15.59 -17.53
CA ARG A 449 5.13 16.02 -17.82
C ARG A 449 6.15 15.59 -16.76
N TYR A 450 5.68 15.12 -15.61
CA TYR A 450 6.50 14.73 -14.48
C TYR A 450 6.20 13.29 -14.06
N ALA A 451 7.11 12.68 -13.30
CA ALA A 451 7.01 11.29 -12.82
C ALA A 451 5.78 11.00 -11.94
N GLN A 452 5.17 12.03 -11.35
CA GLN A 452 4.05 11.89 -10.42
C GLN A 452 2.75 11.61 -11.20
N SER A 453 2.20 10.40 -11.09
CA SER A 453 1.11 9.94 -11.97
C SER A 453 -0.09 9.24 -11.30
N SER A 454 -0.38 9.42 -10.00
CA SER A 454 -1.51 8.66 -9.41
C SER A 454 -2.66 9.43 -8.77
N SER A 455 -2.60 10.76 -8.60
CA SER A 455 -3.76 11.50 -8.04
C SER A 455 -4.04 12.89 -8.60
N GLY A 456 -3.29 13.36 -9.61
CA GLY A 456 -3.46 14.72 -10.14
C GLY A 456 -3.14 15.80 -9.09
N TRP A 457 -3.80 16.96 -9.21
CA TRP A 457 -3.65 18.10 -8.31
C TRP A 457 -3.75 17.67 -6.83
N PRO A 458 -2.96 18.29 -5.92
CA PRO A 458 -3.12 18.06 -4.49
C PRO A 458 -4.59 18.28 -4.07
N TYR A 459 -5.16 17.37 -3.27
CA TYR A 459 -6.59 17.40 -2.93
C TYR A 459 -7.06 18.75 -2.39
N LEU A 460 -6.20 19.42 -1.62
CA LEU A 460 -6.45 20.78 -1.13
C LEU A 460 -6.78 21.76 -2.26
N ILE A 461 -6.03 21.71 -3.36
CA ILE A 461 -6.24 22.59 -4.52
C ILE A 461 -7.49 22.17 -5.30
N SER A 462 -7.68 20.86 -5.52
CA SER A 462 -8.85 20.33 -6.24
C SER A 462 -10.16 20.71 -5.55
N LEU A 463 -10.22 20.56 -4.23
CA LEU A 463 -11.39 20.87 -3.42
C LEU A 463 -11.72 22.37 -3.37
N THR A 464 -10.72 23.24 -3.53
CA THR A 464 -10.93 24.69 -3.51
C THR A 464 -11.32 25.28 -4.85
N GLN A 465 -11.37 24.48 -5.93
CA GLN A 465 -11.97 24.93 -7.19
C GLN A 465 -13.47 25.20 -7.03
N TYR A 466 -14.10 24.52 -6.07
CA TYR A 466 -15.54 24.60 -5.80
C TYR A 466 -15.86 25.36 -4.52
N ALA A 467 -17.00 26.06 -4.54
CA ALA A 467 -17.63 26.58 -3.34
C ALA A 467 -18.68 25.57 -2.86
N TYR A 468 -18.54 25.09 -1.63
CA TYR A 468 -19.52 24.18 -1.03
C TYR A 468 -20.55 24.94 -0.21
N GLY A 469 -21.77 24.43 -0.18
CA GLY A 469 -22.89 25.03 0.54
C GLY A 469 -23.74 24.00 1.28
N VAL A 470 -24.92 24.46 1.69
CA VAL A 470 -25.98 23.60 2.23
C VAL A 470 -27.25 23.82 1.41
N PRO A 471 -28.09 22.79 1.22
CA PRO A 471 -29.36 22.94 0.54
C PRO A 471 -30.29 23.91 1.28
N ASP A 472 -30.98 24.76 0.52
CA ASP A 472 -32.05 25.61 1.03
C ASP A 472 -33.42 24.91 0.89
N GLU A 473 -34.49 25.60 1.32
CA GLU A 473 -35.85 25.03 1.33
C GLU A 473 -36.43 24.68 -0.04
N VAL A 474 -35.92 25.28 -1.12
CA VAL A 474 -36.42 25.04 -2.48
C VAL A 474 -35.51 24.11 -3.29
N SER A 475 -34.46 23.59 -2.64
CA SER A 475 -33.59 22.56 -3.20
C SER A 475 -34.11 21.16 -2.84
N ILE A 476 -33.85 20.17 -3.70
CA ILE A 476 -34.14 18.78 -3.35
C ILE A 476 -33.27 18.35 -2.18
N SER A 477 -33.83 17.50 -1.30
CA SER A 477 -33.09 16.92 -0.17
C SER A 477 -31.97 16.01 -0.65
N GLN A 478 -30.95 15.83 0.20
CA GLN A 478 -29.89 14.84 -0.01
C GLN A 478 -30.44 13.44 -0.30
N ASP A 479 -31.46 12.98 0.44
CA ASP A 479 -32.07 11.65 0.25
C ASP A 479 -32.68 11.49 -1.13
N LYS A 480 -33.35 12.53 -1.64
CA LYS A 480 -33.89 12.56 -3.00
C LYS A 480 -32.78 12.57 -4.05
N ALA A 481 -31.71 13.34 -3.83
CA ALA A 481 -30.55 13.34 -4.73
C ALA A 481 -29.86 11.97 -4.76
N PHE A 482 -29.72 11.33 -3.59
CA PHE A 482 -29.20 9.97 -3.45
C PHE A 482 -30.08 8.96 -4.18
N ALA A 483 -31.40 8.98 -3.96
CA ALA A 483 -32.33 8.08 -4.63
C ALA A 483 -32.22 8.19 -6.16
N THR A 484 -32.20 9.41 -6.70
CA THR A 484 -32.00 9.61 -8.15
C THR A 484 -30.64 9.10 -8.62
N ALA A 485 -29.56 9.40 -7.89
CA ALA A 485 -28.21 8.94 -8.25
C ALA A 485 -28.07 7.41 -8.20
N ARG A 486 -28.71 6.78 -7.21
CA ARG A 486 -28.81 5.34 -7.06
C ARG A 486 -29.54 4.70 -8.24
N ASP A 487 -30.70 5.23 -8.61
CA ASP A 487 -31.48 4.68 -9.72
C ASP A 487 -30.71 4.78 -11.04
N VAL A 488 -30.03 5.92 -11.28
CA VAL A 488 -29.11 6.11 -12.42
C VAL A 488 -27.97 5.08 -12.40
N ALA A 489 -27.31 4.88 -11.26
CA ALA A 489 -26.24 3.90 -11.15
C ALA A 489 -26.72 2.47 -11.46
N ILE A 490 -27.91 2.09 -10.95
CA ILE A 490 -28.53 0.79 -11.23
C ILE A 490 -28.84 0.64 -12.72
N GLU A 491 -29.39 1.68 -13.37
CA GLU A 491 -29.63 1.68 -14.83
C GLU A 491 -28.33 1.50 -15.63
N MET A 492 -27.19 1.98 -15.11
CA MET A 492 -25.87 1.76 -15.69
C MET A 492 -25.24 0.40 -15.37
N GLY A 493 -25.95 -0.45 -14.62
CA GLY A 493 -25.51 -1.81 -14.29
C GLY A 493 -24.80 -1.95 -12.95
N ALA A 494 -24.90 -0.96 -12.06
CA ALA A 494 -24.45 -1.10 -10.69
C ALA A 494 -25.25 -2.18 -9.94
N SER A 495 -24.58 -2.91 -9.06
CA SER A 495 -25.23 -3.85 -8.15
C SER A 495 -26.05 -3.10 -7.11
N GLN A 496 -27.37 -3.27 -7.15
CA GLN A 496 -28.27 -2.67 -6.16
C GLN A 496 -27.90 -3.11 -4.73
N LYS A 497 -27.58 -4.40 -4.53
CA LYS A 497 -27.12 -4.93 -3.24
C LYS A 497 -25.94 -4.11 -2.70
N TYR A 498 -24.94 -3.89 -3.55
CA TYR A 498 -23.71 -3.21 -3.15
C TYR A 498 -23.98 -1.75 -2.79
N ILE A 499 -24.85 -1.06 -3.54
CA ILE A 499 -25.24 0.31 -3.19
C ILE A 499 -25.97 0.35 -1.85
N ASP A 500 -26.93 -0.56 -1.64
CA ASP A 500 -27.75 -0.53 -0.43
C ASP A 500 -26.95 -0.93 0.83
N GLU A 501 -25.89 -1.73 0.70
CA GLU A 501 -25.03 -2.18 1.81
C GLU A 501 -23.82 -1.26 2.06
N ASN A 502 -23.39 -0.48 1.07
CA ASN A 502 -22.24 0.41 1.20
C ASN A 502 -22.61 1.75 1.84
N GLN A 503 -22.05 2.04 3.02
CA GLN A 503 -22.33 3.28 3.75
C GLN A 503 -21.38 4.44 3.40
N SER A 504 -20.39 4.21 2.55
CA SER A 504 -19.31 5.17 2.23
C SER A 504 -19.63 6.07 1.04
N HIS A 505 -20.91 6.28 0.72
CA HIS A 505 -21.32 7.22 -0.31
C HIS A 505 -21.00 8.66 0.07
N VAL A 506 -20.55 9.46 -0.89
CA VAL A 506 -20.12 10.85 -0.64
C VAL A 506 -21.04 11.82 -1.35
N PHE A 507 -21.44 12.88 -0.65
CA PHE A 507 -22.38 13.89 -1.13
C PHE A 507 -21.71 15.25 -1.12
N TYR A 508 -21.77 16.00 -2.22
CA TYR A 508 -21.31 17.39 -2.29
C TYR A 508 -22.49 18.27 -2.70
N TYR A 509 -22.59 19.43 -2.05
CA TYR A 509 -23.52 20.48 -2.44
C TYR A 509 -22.71 21.66 -2.98
N ASP A 510 -22.64 21.77 -4.29
CA ASP A 510 -21.81 22.75 -5.00
C ASP A 510 -22.64 24.00 -5.30
N VAL A 511 -22.14 25.15 -4.85
CA VAL A 511 -22.72 26.49 -5.02
C VAL A 511 -21.76 27.43 -5.74
N THR A 512 -20.81 26.88 -6.50
CA THR A 512 -19.85 27.66 -7.30
C THR A 512 -20.58 28.60 -8.26
N ASP A 513 -21.67 28.13 -8.88
CA ASP A 513 -22.70 28.98 -9.48
C ASP A 513 -23.93 29.04 -8.54
N PRO A 514 -24.11 30.12 -7.77
CA PRO A 514 -25.23 30.23 -6.83
C PRO A 514 -26.59 30.32 -7.53
N ALA A 515 -26.64 30.66 -8.83
CA ALA A 515 -27.89 30.66 -9.60
C ALA A 515 -28.35 29.24 -9.94
N ARG A 516 -27.42 28.28 -9.95
CA ARG A 516 -27.67 26.88 -10.29
C ARG A 516 -26.87 25.94 -9.37
N PRO A 517 -27.28 25.80 -8.10
CA PRO A 517 -26.63 24.87 -7.19
C PRO A 517 -26.76 23.43 -7.68
N LEU A 518 -25.76 22.61 -7.38
CA LEU A 518 -25.69 21.22 -7.84
C LEU A 518 -25.55 20.26 -6.66
N TRP A 519 -26.24 19.13 -6.75
CA TRP A 519 -25.88 17.95 -5.99
C TRP A 519 -24.86 17.16 -6.79
N LYS A 520 -23.73 16.81 -6.18
CA LYS A 520 -22.81 15.83 -6.75
C LYS A 520 -22.74 14.62 -5.81
N VAL A 521 -23.15 13.46 -6.32
CA VAL A 521 -23.31 12.25 -5.52
C VAL A 521 -22.35 11.20 -6.04
N LEU A 522 -21.44 10.76 -5.18
CA LEU A 522 -20.54 9.65 -5.43
C LEU A 522 -21.11 8.38 -4.82
N ILE A 523 -21.61 7.50 -5.69
CA ILE A 523 -21.98 6.13 -5.35
C ILE A 523 -20.72 5.27 -5.37
N HIS A 524 -20.32 4.77 -4.22
CA HIS A 524 -19.20 3.85 -4.06
C HIS A 524 -19.64 2.40 -4.27
N MET A 525 -18.87 1.64 -5.06
CA MET A 525 -19.08 0.21 -5.26
C MET A 525 -18.01 -0.65 -4.56
N LEU A 526 -16.97 -0.01 -4.02
CA LEU A 526 -15.87 -0.66 -3.33
C LEU A 526 -16.17 -0.88 -1.86
N PHE A 527 -15.88 -2.09 -1.38
CA PHE A 527 -15.89 -2.47 0.03
C PHE A 527 -14.45 -2.59 0.52
N GLY A 528 -14.26 -2.80 1.83
CA GLY A 528 -12.93 -3.03 2.38
C GLY A 528 -12.29 -4.29 1.82
N ASP A 529 -10.97 -4.28 1.72
CA ASP A 529 -10.19 -5.40 1.17
C ASP A 529 -10.53 -6.70 1.92
N GLY A 530 -10.76 -7.78 1.17
CA GLY A 530 -11.06 -9.10 1.73
C GLY A 530 -12.52 -9.34 2.15
N ASP A 531 -13.47 -8.48 1.78
CA ASP A 531 -14.91 -8.76 1.97
C ASP A 531 -15.37 -9.89 1.02
N PRO A 532 -15.65 -11.11 1.54
CA PRO A 532 -16.02 -12.24 0.70
C PRO A 532 -17.45 -12.13 0.15
N GLU A 533 -18.29 -11.28 0.72
CA GLU A 533 -19.67 -11.04 0.25
C GLU A 533 -19.73 -9.99 -0.88
N HIS A 534 -18.63 -9.25 -1.06
CA HIS A 534 -18.46 -8.17 -2.03
C HIS A 534 -17.14 -8.29 -2.81
N PRO A 535 -16.90 -9.40 -3.52
CA PRO A 535 -15.66 -9.59 -4.25
C PRO A 535 -15.41 -8.45 -5.24
N TRP A 536 -14.15 -8.01 -5.29
CA TRP A 536 -13.68 -7.03 -6.26
C TRP A 536 -13.75 -7.62 -7.68
N ASP A 537 -14.35 -6.86 -8.60
CA ASP A 537 -14.39 -7.19 -10.03
C ASP A 537 -13.68 -6.08 -10.79
N SER A 538 -12.45 -6.36 -11.20
CA SER A 538 -11.57 -5.42 -11.89
C SER A 538 -12.13 -4.95 -13.24
N THR A 539 -13.14 -5.64 -13.79
CA THR A 539 -13.81 -5.25 -15.04
C THR A 539 -15.00 -4.31 -14.83
N LYS A 540 -15.38 -4.07 -13.57
CA LYS A 540 -16.53 -3.24 -13.20
C LYS A 540 -16.11 -1.85 -12.73
N PRO A 541 -17.05 -0.88 -12.76
CA PRO A 541 -16.79 0.45 -12.22
C PRO A 541 -16.60 0.40 -10.70
N ILE A 542 -15.64 1.18 -10.19
CA ILE A 542 -15.44 1.36 -8.74
C ILE A 542 -16.52 2.26 -8.11
N GLY A 543 -17.29 2.95 -8.93
CA GLY A 543 -18.31 3.89 -8.49
C GLY A 543 -18.99 4.61 -9.65
N TYR A 544 -19.95 5.45 -9.29
CA TYR A 544 -20.67 6.31 -10.21
C TYR A 544 -20.77 7.70 -9.59
N PHE A 545 -20.38 8.71 -10.35
CA PHE A 545 -20.51 10.10 -9.95
C PHE A 545 -21.65 10.75 -10.73
N VAL A 546 -22.68 11.17 -10.00
CA VAL A 546 -23.90 11.73 -10.59
C VAL A 546 -24.02 13.18 -10.17
N VAL A 547 -24.08 14.08 -11.16
CA VAL A 547 -24.30 15.51 -10.95
C VAL A 547 -25.75 15.83 -11.30
N LEU A 548 -26.46 16.43 -10.35
CA LEU A 548 -27.86 16.81 -10.48
C LEU A 548 -28.04 18.30 -10.25
N ASP A 549 -28.98 18.90 -10.98
CA ASP A 549 -29.48 20.22 -10.67
C ASP A 549 -30.20 20.18 -9.32
N ALA A 550 -29.73 20.96 -8.33
CA ALA A 550 -30.25 20.85 -6.98
C ALA A 550 -31.67 21.41 -6.82
N ARG A 551 -32.19 22.19 -7.77
CA ARG A 551 -33.55 22.74 -7.73
C ARG A 551 -34.56 21.73 -8.26
N THR A 552 -34.22 21.08 -9.37
CA THR A 552 -35.15 20.23 -10.12
C THR A 552 -34.95 18.73 -9.87
N GLY A 553 -33.72 18.32 -9.54
CA GLY A 553 -33.30 16.93 -9.51
C GLY A 553 -33.01 16.34 -10.89
N GLU A 554 -32.93 17.17 -11.93
CA GLU A 554 -32.51 16.74 -13.26
C GLU A 554 -31.06 16.26 -13.24
N VAL A 555 -30.78 15.10 -13.84
CA VAL A 555 -29.42 14.56 -13.99
C VAL A 555 -28.72 15.32 -15.12
N LEU A 556 -27.64 16.02 -14.77
CA LEU A 556 -26.88 16.84 -15.72
C LEU A 556 -25.66 16.10 -16.27
N GLN A 557 -25.06 15.24 -15.45
CA GLN A 557 -23.87 14.49 -15.83
C GLN A 557 -23.80 13.20 -15.04
N VAL A 558 -23.30 12.15 -15.69
CA VAL A 558 -22.97 10.89 -15.04
C VAL A 558 -21.59 10.46 -15.50
N ILE A 559 -20.73 10.15 -14.54
CA ILE A 559 -19.37 9.70 -14.77
C ILE A 559 -19.21 8.33 -14.12
N GLN A 560 -18.89 7.34 -14.92
CA GLN A 560 -18.50 6.03 -14.42
C GLN A 560 -17.08 6.14 -13.86
N ARG A 561 -16.91 5.83 -12.57
CA ARG A 561 -15.58 5.78 -11.98
C ARG A 561 -14.91 4.47 -12.29
N THR A 562 -13.68 4.57 -12.74
CA THR A 562 -12.77 3.45 -13.03
C THR A 562 -11.43 3.73 -12.35
N MET A 563 -10.50 2.78 -12.45
CA MET A 563 -9.12 2.96 -11.97
C MET A 563 -8.42 4.16 -12.63
N ASN A 564 -8.83 4.57 -13.83
CA ASN A 564 -8.25 5.72 -14.54
C ASN A 564 -8.94 7.06 -14.22
N THR A 565 -10.06 7.06 -13.48
CA THR A 565 -10.83 8.29 -13.27
C THR A 565 -10.14 9.19 -12.27
N HIS A 566 -9.60 10.31 -12.76
CA HIS A 566 -8.89 11.28 -11.95
C HIS A 566 -9.82 12.04 -11.00
N ILE A 567 -9.28 12.49 -9.85
CA ILE A 567 -10.08 13.21 -8.86
C ILE A 567 -10.72 14.48 -9.43
N GLN A 568 -10.04 15.21 -10.32
CA GLN A 568 -10.57 16.42 -10.96
C GLN A 568 -11.80 16.18 -11.86
N GLU A 569 -12.02 14.95 -12.32
CA GLU A 569 -13.24 14.62 -13.08
C GLU A 569 -14.44 14.46 -12.15
N ILE A 570 -14.18 14.32 -10.85
CA ILE A 570 -15.14 14.00 -9.80
C ILE A 570 -15.37 15.21 -8.92
N VAL A 571 -14.32 15.95 -8.54
CA VAL A 571 -14.49 17.19 -7.79
C VAL A 571 -14.92 18.27 -8.75
#